data_AF-A0A537WQ93-F1
#
_entry.id   AF-A0A537WQ93-F1
#
_cell.length_a   1.000
_cell.length_b   1.000
_cell.length_c   1.000
_cell.angle_alpha   90.00
_cell.angle_beta   90.00
_cell.angle_gamma   90.00
#
_symmetry.space_group_name_H-M   'P 1'
#
loop_
_entity.id
_entity.type
_entity.pdbx_description
1 polymer ?
#
loop_
_entity_poly.entity_id
_entity_poly.type
_entity_poly.pdbx_seq_one_letter_code
_entity_poly.pdbx_strand_id
1 'polypeptide(L)'
;MAQKDVVLLASGAADADANWGHIQTIYGLVRGLHGGGVFATTLHCAGALAVAVIVWRVWRSSASYDLKAAAVSAAALIATPYAFSYDMAALAIPVAFVARDQLRDGLLR
;
A
#
# COMPACT_ATOMS: atom_id res chain seq x y z
N MET A 1 -35.97 19.27 -1.40
CA MET A 1 -34.72 20.00 -1.71
C MET A 1 -33.66 19.76 -0.62
N ALA A 2 -34.03 19.82 0.67
CA ALA A 2 -33.12 19.62 1.82
C ALA A 2 -32.35 18.27 1.90
N GLN A 3 -32.84 17.18 1.30
CA GLN A 3 -32.16 15.88 1.36
C GLN A 3 -30.93 15.78 0.46
N LYS A 4 -30.86 16.59 -0.61
CA LYS A 4 -29.68 16.62 -1.50
C LYS A 4 -28.50 17.32 -0.83
N ASP A 5 -28.77 18.35 -0.02
CA ASP A 5 -27.76 19.12 0.68
C ASP A 5 -27.11 18.33 1.83
N VAL A 6 -27.88 17.49 2.53
CA VAL A 6 -27.34 16.55 3.53
C VAL A 6 -26.43 15.49 2.89
N VAL A 7 -26.80 14.97 1.72
CA VAL A 7 -25.95 14.00 0.99
C VAL A 7 -24.69 14.67 0.45
N LEU A 8 -24.78 15.93 -0.02
CA LEU A 8 -23.63 16.71 -0.46
C LEU A 8 -22.67 17.06 0.70
N LEU A 9 -23.20 17.44 1.86
CA LEU A 9 -22.42 17.67 3.08
C LEU A 9 -21.80 16.37 3.61
N ALA A 10 -22.52 15.25 3.54
CA ALA A 10 -21.99 13.93 3.91
C ALA A 10 -20.91 13.44 2.93
N SER A 11 -21.03 13.73 1.63
CA SER A 11 -19.97 13.45 0.66
C SER A 11 -18.73 14.33 0.88
N GLY A 12 -18.90 15.59 1.25
CA GLY A 12 -17.78 16.48 1.58
C GLY A 12 -17.05 16.09 2.88
N ALA A 13 -17.77 15.55 3.86
CA ALA A 13 -17.21 15.11 5.13
C ALA A 13 -16.52 13.73 5.03
N ALA A 14 -17.12 12.77 4.31
CA ALA A 14 -16.49 11.47 4.06
C ALA A 14 -15.20 11.59 3.23
N ASP A 15 -15.11 12.62 2.38
CA ASP A 15 -13.92 12.97 1.62
C ASP A 15 -12.79 13.54 2.51
N ALA A 16 -13.13 14.17 3.64
CA ALA A 16 -12.17 14.75 4.58
C ALA A 16 -11.45 13.70 5.46
N ASP A 17 -12.12 12.59 5.77
CA ASP A 17 -11.56 11.50 6.60
C ASP A 17 -10.59 10.59 5.82
N ALA A 18 -10.64 10.64 4.48
CA ALA A 18 -9.74 9.91 3.58
C ALA A 18 -8.50 10.72 3.17
N ASN A 19 -7.99 11.56 4.07
CA ASN A 19 -6.77 12.33 3.85
C ASN A 19 -5.51 11.47 4.04
N TRP A 20 -4.43 11.78 3.31
CA TRP A 20 -3.11 11.14 3.41
C TRP A 20 -2.54 11.15 4.83
N GLY A 21 -2.97 12.09 5.68
CA GLY A 21 -2.62 12.11 7.11
C GLY A 21 -3.10 10.88 7.90
N HIS A 22 -4.13 10.18 7.43
CA HIS A 22 -4.65 8.95 8.03
C HIS A 22 -4.31 7.71 7.21
N ILE A 23 -4.48 7.78 5.88
CA ILE A 23 -4.31 6.64 4.98
C ILE A 23 -3.00 6.79 4.19
N GLN A 24 -2.00 5.95 4.52
CA GLN A 24 -0.67 5.93 3.92
C GLN A 24 -0.63 5.10 2.62
N THR A 25 -1.56 5.37 1.69
CA THR A 25 -1.68 4.60 0.44
C THR A 25 -1.81 5.51 -0.78
N ILE A 26 -1.67 4.92 -1.98
CA ILE A 26 -1.92 5.62 -3.26
C ILE A 26 -3.34 6.19 -3.28
N TYR A 27 -4.32 5.44 -2.76
CA TYR A 27 -5.69 5.92 -2.61
C TYR A 27 -5.76 7.15 -1.69
N GLY A 28 -5.20 7.08 -0.48
CA GLY A 28 -5.20 8.20 0.48
C GLY A 28 -4.50 9.45 -0.07
N LEU A 29 -3.40 9.29 -0.82
CA LEU A 29 -2.71 10.39 -1.48
C LEU A 29 -3.59 11.07 -2.54
N VAL A 30 -4.21 10.30 -3.44
CA VAL A 30 -5.07 10.86 -4.49
C VAL A 30 -6.28 11.56 -3.88
N ARG A 31 -6.86 11.01 -2.81
CA ARG A 31 -8.00 11.60 -2.09
C ARG A 31 -7.60 12.88 -1.34
N GLY A 32 -6.42 12.88 -0.69
CA GLY A 32 -5.84 14.08 -0.09
C GLY A 32 -5.54 15.20 -1.09
N LEU A 33 -5.28 14.86 -2.35
CA LEU A 33 -5.15 15.81 -3.46
C LEU A 33 -6.50 16.20 -4.11
N HIS A 34 -7.62 15.92 -3.45
CA HIS A 34 -8.99 16.16 -3.95
C HIS A 34 -9.35 15.38 -5.23
N GLY A 35 -8.64 14.29 -5.52
CA GLY A 35 -8.97 13.39 -6.61
C GLY A 35 -10.25 12.61 -6.34
N GLY A 36 -11.03 12.33 -7.38
CA GLY A 36 -12.28 11.56 -7.26
C GLY A 36 -12.05 10.11 -6.83
N GLY A 37 -13.01 9.51 -6.14
CA GLY A 37 -12.91 8.14 -5.62
C GLY A 37 -12.61 7.08 -6.68
N VAL A 38 -13.23 7.17 -7.86
CA VAL A 38 -12.98 6.25 -8.98
C VAL A 38 -11.54 6.34 -9.48
N PHE A 39 -11.01 7.56 -9.60
CA PHE A 39 -9.63 7.80 -10.03
C PHE A 39 -8.64 7.25 -8.99
N ALA A 40 -8.87 7.52 -7.70
CA ALA A 40 -8.07 7.01 -6.60
C ALA A 40 -8.01 5.47 -6.57
N THR A 41 -9.17 4.81 -6.67
CA THR A 41 -9.25 3.34 -6.73
C THR A 41 -8.55 2.78 -7.96
N THR A 42 -8.73 3.40 -9.12
CA THR A 42 -8.09 2.95 -10.37
C THR A 42 -6.57 3.00 -10.26
N LEU A 43 -6.03 4.11 -9.74
CA LEU A 43 -4.58 4.26 -9.56
C LEU A 43 -4.03 3.29 -8.51
N HIS A 44 -4.76 3.06 -7.42
CA HIS A 44 -4.38 2.09 -6.40
C HIS A 44 -4.37 0.66 -6.96
N CYS A 45 -5.41 0.25 -7.70
CA CYS A 45 -5.45 -1.04 -8.37
C CYS A 45 -4.30 -1.21 -9.37
N ALA A 46 -3.96 -0.16 -10.13
CA ALA A 46 -2.81 -0.18 -11.04
C ALA A 46 -1.49 -0.38 -10.27
N GLY A 47 -1.30 0.30 -9.14
CA GLY A 47 -0.16 0.11 -8.25
C GLY A 47 -0.09 -1.31 -7.69
N ALA A 48 -1.21 -1.84 -7.21
CA ALA A 48 -1.29 -3.21 -6.69
C ALA A 48 -0.95 -4.26 -7.76
N LEU A 49 -1.42 -4.07 -9.01
CA LEU A 49 -1.06 -4.93 -10.14
C LEU A 49 0.43 -4.84 -10.48
N ALA A 50 1.01 -3.63 -10.49
CA ALA A 50 2.43 -3.44 -10.75
C ALA A 50 3.29 -4.17 -9.70
N VAL A 51 2.93 -4.06 -8.42
CA VAL A 51 3.59 -4.75 -7.32
C VAL A 51 3.41 -6.27 -7.43
N ALA A 52 2.23 -6.76 -7.80
CA ALA A 52 2.00 -8.19 -8.04
C ALA A 52 2.91 -8.75 -9.16
N VAL A 53 3.11 -7.98 -10.24
CA VAL A 53 4.05 -8.35 -11.30
C VAL A 53 5.49 -8.41 -10.79
N ILE A 54 5.90 -7.47 -9.93
CA ILE A 54 7.23 -7.48 -9.31
C ILE A 54 7.39 -8.74 -8.45
N VAL A 55 6.44 -9.06 -7.59
CA VAL A 55 6.45 -10.30 -6.78
C VAL A 55 6.55 -11.52 -7.69
N TRP A 56 5.72 -11.61 -8.72
CA TRP A 56 5.77 -12.73 -9.67
C TRP A 56 7.16 -12.89 -10.31
N ARG A 57 7.79 -11.78 -10.72
CA ARG A 57 9.16 -11.80 -11.27
C ARG A 57 10.20 -12.25 -10.24
N VAL A 58 10.11 -11.77 -8.99
CA VAL A 58 11.00 -12.18 -7.90
C VAL A 58 10.85 -13.68 -7.64
N TRP A 59 9.63 -14.21 -7.65
CA TRP A 59 9.36 -15.62 -7.44
C TRP A 59 9.87 -16.51 -8.57
N ARG A 60 9.85 -16.02 -9.82
CA ARG A 60 10.42 -16.68 -11.00
C ARG A 60 11.95 -16.65 -11.06
N SER A 61 12.60 -15.85 -10.21
CA SER A 61 14.05 -15.73 -10.16
C SER A 61 14.72 -16.77 -9.24
N SER A 62 16.05 -16.85 -9.32
CA SER A 62 16.90 -17.62 -8.41
C SER A 62 17.14 -16.92 -7.06
N ALA A 63 16.38 -15.86 -6.74
CA ALA A 63 16.44 -15.20 -5.43
C ALA A 63 16.21 -16.20 -4.28
N SER A 64 16.83 -15.91 -3.14
CA SER A 64 16.65 -16.67 -1.90
C SER A 64 15.18 -16.69 -1.48
N TYR A 65 14.81 -17.70 -0.70
CA TYR A 65 13.47 -17.76 -0.13
C TYR A 65 13.19 -16.55 0.78
N ASP A 66 14.20 -16.09 1.53
CA ASP A 66 14.08 -14.93 2.41
C ASP A 66 13.73 -13.66 1.61
N LEU A 67 14.36 -13.42 0.46
CA LEU A 67 14.03 -12.28 -0.42
C LEU A 67 12.63 -12.41 -1.07
N LYS A 68 12.20 -13.63 -1.40
CA LYS A 68 10.82 -13.88 -1.88
C LYS A 68 9.78 -13.61 -0.81
N ALA A 69 10.06 -13.99 0.44
CA ALA A 69 9.20 -13.73 1.60
C ALA A 69 9.15 -12.23 1.94
N ALA A 70 10.28 -11.52 1.84
CA ALA A 70 10.33 -10.06 1.96
C ALA A 70 9.47 -9.37 0.88
N ALA A 71 9.60 -9.80 -0.37
CA ALA A 71 8.85 -9.22 -1.48
C ALA A 71 7.33 -9.40 -1.32
N VAL A 72 6.87 -10.59 -0.94
CA VAL A 72 5.41 -10.85 -0.79
C VAL A 72 4.82 -10.14 0.42
N SER A 73 5.56 -10.05 1.54
CA SER A 73 5.09 -9.36 2.75
C SER A 73 5.00 -7.84 2.56
N ALA A 74 5.99 -7.23 1.89
CA ALA A 74 5.92 -5.82 1.50
C ALA A 74 4.78 -5.57 0.51
N ALA A 75 4.60 -6.45 -0.48
CA ALA A 75 3.55 -6.34 -1.47
C ALA A 75 2.14 -6.41 -0.87
N ALA A 76 1.94 -7.26 0.14
CA ALA A 76 0.67 -7.36 0.85
C ALA A 76 0.26 -6.02 1.47
N LEU A 77 1.21 -5.31 2.10
CA LEU A 77 0.97 -3.99 2.68
C LEU A 77 0.67 -2.93 1.61
N ILE A 78 1.41 -2.92 0.51
CA ILE A 78 1.20 -1.95 -0.57
C ILE A 78 -0.15 -2.17 -1.27
N ALA A 79 -0.57 -3.43 -1.40
CA ALA A 79 -1.85 -3.77 -2.04
C ALA A 79 -3.06 -3.33 -1.20
N THR A 80 -2.92 -3.17 0.11
CA THR A 80 -4.01 -2.73 1.00
C THR A 80 -4.39 -1.27 0.72
N PRO A 81 -5.62 -0.98 0.24
CA PRO A 81 -6.05 0.39 -0.08
C PRO A 81 -6.21 1.28 1.16
N TYR A 82 -6.40 0.67 2.33
CA TYR A 82 -6.64 1.34 3.60
C TYR A 82 -5.55 0.98 4.64
N ALA A 83 -4.28 1.14 4.27
CA ALA A 83 -3.19 1.05 5.24
C ALA A 83 -3.09 2.38 6.01
N PHE A 84 -3.23 2.32 7.32
CA PHE A 84 -3.08 3.46 8.21
C PHE A 84 -1.63 3.57 8.71
N SER A 85 -1.31 4.69 9.37
CA SER A 85 0.03 4.92 9.92
C SER A 85 0.49 3.82 10.89
N TYR A 86 -0.44 3.17 11.62
CA TYR A 86 -0.10 2.04 12.50
C TYR A 86 0.26 0.77 11.73
N ASP A 87 -0.27 0.57 10.53
CA ASP A 87 0.04 -0.59 9.68
C ASP A 87 1.49 -0.53 9.17
N MET A 88 2.14 0.63 9.19
CA MET A 88 3.55 0.76 8.86
C MET A 88 4.47 -0.05 9.78
N ALA A 89 4.03 -0.37 11.00
CA ALA A 89 4.75 -1.28 11.88
C ALA A 89 4.97 -2.67 11.24
N ALA A 90 4.07 -3.10 10.34
CA ALA A 90 4.20 -4.37 9.64
C ALA A 90 5.36 -4.39 8.62
N LEU A 91 5.95 -3.23 8.27
CA LEU A 91 7.20 -3.17 7.50
C LEU A 91 8.37 -3.83 8.24
N ALA A 92 8.28 -4.04 9.55
CA ALA A 92 9.26 -4.83 10.29
C ALA A 92 9.41 -6.26 9.73
N ILE A 93 8.33 -6.84 9.18
CA ILE A 93 8.34 -8.20 8.62
C ILE A 93 9.24 -8.30 7.37
N PRO A 94 9.03 -7.53 6.28
CA PRO A 94 9.91 -7.57 5.12
C PRO A 94 11.34 -7.15 5.47
N VAL A 95 11.52 -6.18 6.38
CA VAL A 95 12.86 -5.76 6.85
C VAL A 95 13.59 -6.91 7.55
N ALA A 96 12.92 -7.68 8.39
CA ALA A 96 13.52 -8.83 9.06
C ALA A 96 13.97 -9.91 8.06
N PHE A 97 13.18 -10.17 7.02
CA PHE A 97 13.55 -11.12 5.97
C PHE A 97 14.74 -10.64 5.15
N VAL A 98 14.79 -9.36 4.77
CA VAL A 98 15.96 -8.78 4.09
C VAL A 98 17.19 -8.82 4.99
N ALA A 99 17.06 -8.44 6.26
CA ALA A 99 18.18 -8.50 7.20
C ALA A 99 18.73 -9.92 7.35
N ARG A 100 17.85 -10.92 7.46
CA ARG A 100 18.23 -12.33 7.52
C ARG A 100 18.96 -12.78 6.25
N ASP A 101 18.45 -12.42 5.08
CA ASP A 101 19.10 -12.69 3.79
C ASP A 101 20.50 -12.06 3.73
N GLN A 102 20.63 -10.79 4.13
CA GLN A 102 21.90 -10.07 4.10
C GLN A 102 22.93 -10.59 5.12
N LEU A 103 22.47 -11.06 6.29
CA LEU A 103 23.33 -11.74 7.27
C LEU A 103 23.75 -13.13 6.80
N ARG A 104 22.88 -13.83 6.06
CA ARG A 104 23.16 -15.19 5.60
C ARG A 104 24.00 -15.23 4.36
N ASP A 105 23.76 -14.39 3.37
CA ASP A 105 24.33 -14.51 2.02
C ASP A 105 24.85 -13.17 1.45
N GLY A 106 24.73 -12.07 2.20
CA GLY A 106 25.03 -10.71 1.72
C GLY A 106 26.09 -9.94 2.52
N LEU A 107 25.98 -8.60 2.46
CA LEU A 107 27.00 -7.65 2.93
C LEU A 107 27.06 -7.45 4.46
N LEU A 108 26.11 -8.01 5.22
CA LEU A 108 26.04 -7.86 6.68
C LEU A 108 26.68 -9.03 7.43
N ARG A 109 27.29 -9.99 6.71
CA ARG A 109 28.18 -11.01 7.29
C ARG A 109 29.41 -10.36 7.93
#